data_AF-A0A3M2GAN1-F1
#
_entry.id   AF-A0A3M2GAN1-F1
#
_cell.length_a   1.000
_cell.length_b   1.000
_cell.length_c   1.000
_cell.angle_alpha   90.00
_cell.angle_beta   90.00
_cell.angle_gamma   90.00
#
_symmetry.space_group_name_H-M   'P 1'
#
loop_
_entity.id
_entity.type
_entity.pdbx_description
1 polymer ?
#
loop_
_entity_poly.entity_id
_entity_poly.type
_entity_poly.pdbx_seq_one_letter_code
_entity_poly.pdbx_strand_id
1 'polypeptide(L)'
;MKRGLCFLTPMALLMLFLTPIWATVTIRGELTTIELHNGGQIDVYGDWENEGMFSPNGNRVTFTGNGDAQIINTDGETFDQLVVNITGGDLILTHNVTVNNVLQIDQGNVRAETSTLSLSEGAQLVENGGSLLGSVTTTQTVGTNAGDFTHLGVSISSGADDLGTVRVTRFNGPGGAISSGDYTGINRSWQILSDNPPAAGRDVTFSWSSAVDNGKDMTQAQIWQSTTHGRLWDEASTVTNVSGNDPRTLTAPNRTDFGLFTISDAANPLKVWHDFNQDGNIDVYDVQAIAQYLGTTLDRYDLNGDTVVNAVDVELVLEQWRQLQPERARERALSGVPAQKAASSPTRTGPKQAVPSPVQP
;
A
#
# COMPACT_ATOMS: atom_id res chain seq x y z
N MET A 1 -18.20 -77.02 36.53
CA MET A 1 -17.13 -76.06 36.17
C MET A 1 -17.80 -74.75 35.75
N LYS A 2 -17.65 -73.70 36.57
CA LYS A 2 -18.26 -72.37 36.37
C LYS A 2 -17.51 -71.63 35.25
N ARG A 3 -18.22 -71.22 34.18
CA ARG A 3 -17.71 -70.28 33.17
C ARG A 3 -18.15 -68.87 33.58
N GLY A 4 -17.19 -68.04 33.97
CA GLY A 4 -17.39 -66.63 34.29
C GLY A 4 -17.53 -65.81 33.02
N LEU A 5 -18.67 -65.13 32.89
CA LEU A 5 -19.01 -64.18 31.84
C LEU A 5 -18.43 -62.82 32.26
N CYS A 6 -17.40 -62.34 31.56
CA CYS A 6 -16.79 -61.04 31.81
C CYS A 6 -17.43 -60.03 30.85
N PHE A 7 -18.38 -59.23 31.36
CA PHE A 7 -18.95 -58.09 30.64
C PHE A 7 -18.08 -56.85 30.89
N LEU A 8 -17.35 -56.40 29.86
CA LEU A 8 -16.85 -55.02 29.80
C LEU A 8 -17.98 -54.13 29.29
N THR A 9 -18.50 -53.26 30.14
CA THR A 9 -19.31 -52.10 29.71
C THR A 9 -18.38 -51.00 29.19
N PRO A 10 -18.63 -50.41 28.00
CA PRO A 10 -17.91 -49.23 27.56
C PRO A 10 -18.42 -48.02 28.35
N MET A 11 -17.54 -47.40 29.12
CA MET A 11 -17.79 -46.11 29.76
C MET A 11 -17.78 -45.04 28.67
N ALA A 12 -18.98 -44.68 28.20
CA ALA A 12 -19.17 -43.57 27.27
C ALA A 12 -18.75 -42.27 27.97
N LEU A 13 -17.57 -41.78 27.63
CA LEU A 13 -17.08 -40.47 28.01
C LEU A 13 -17.96 -39.43 27.30
N LEU A 14 -18.96 -38.91 28.02
CA LEU A 14 -19.79 -37.79 27.60
C LEU A 14 -18.91 -36.54 27.52
N MET A 15 -18.26 -36.31 26.37
CA MET A 15 -17.67 -35.02 26.04
C MET A 15 -18.81 -34.02 25.87
N LEU A 16 -19.05 -33.24 26.92
CA LEU A 16 -19.91 -32.07 26.88
C LEU A 16 -19.17 -31.01 26.05
N PHE A 17 -19.48 -30.92 24.75
CA PHE A 17 -19.05 -29.79 23.92
C PHE A 17 -19.82 -28.55 24.39
N LEU A 18 -19.22 -27.77 25.30
CA LEU A 18 -19.65 -26.40 25.57
C LEU A 18 -19.35 -25.59 24.29
N THR A 19 -20.38 -25.35 23.49
CA THR A 19 -20.26 -24.36 22.41
C THR A 19 -20.15 -22.98 23.06
N PRO A 20 -19.10 -22.20 22.79
CA PRO A 20 -19.02 -20.83 23.28
C PRO A 20 -20.24 -20.06 22.79
N ILE A 21 -20.94 -19.40 23.72
CA ILE A 21 -22.01 -18.46 23.39
C ILE A 21 -21.33 -17.12 23.16
N TRP A 22 -21.18 -16.72 21.90
CA TRP A 22 -20.70 -15.39 21.53
C TRP A 22 -21.79 -14.37 21.85
N ALA A 23 -21.42 -13.28 22.54
CA ALA A 23 -22.34 -12.19 22.84
C ALA A 23 -22.07 -11.04 21.88
N THR A 24 -23.02 -10.79 20.97
CA THR A 24 -23.02 -9.64 20.06
C THR A 24 -23.48 -8.39 20.81
N VAL A 25 -22.80 -7.26 20.57
CA VAL A 25 -23.33 -5.94 20.93
C VAL A 25 -24.11 -5.42 19.73
N THR A 26 -25.43 -5.30 19.88
CA THR A 26 -26.30 -4.75 18.84
C THR A 26 -26.91 -3.43 19.29
N ILE A 27 -26.70 -2.39 18.50
CA ILE A 27 -27.29 -1.06 18.69
C ILE A 27 -28.30 -0.85 17.55
N ARG A 28 -29.59 -0.71 17.86
CA ARG A 28 -30.67 -0.53 16.85
C ARG A 28 -31.54 0.67 17.13
N GLY A 29 -31.81 1.44 16.07
CA GLY A 29 -32.80 2.51 16.00
C GLY A 29 -32.21 3.87 15.64
N GLU A 30 -32.90 4.63 14.77
CA GLU A 30 -32.47 5.96 14.29
C GLU A 30 -32.37 7.04 15.40
N LEU A 31 -32.80 6.73 16.63
CA LEU A 31 -32.79 7.63 17.79
C LEU A 31 -32.14 7.02 19.05
N THR A 32 -31.47 5.87 18.92
CA THR A 32 -30.69 5.31 20.03
C THR A 32 -29.25 5.78 19.93
N THR A 33 -28.86 6.68 20.83
CA THR A 33 -27.47 7.02 21.05
C THR A 33 -26.94 6.18 22.20
N ILE A 34 -25.83 5.47 21.98
CA ILE A 34 -25.00 4.97 23.09
C ILE A 34 -23.88 5.99 23.31
N GLU A 35 -23.90 6.61 24.48
CA GLU A 35 -22.83 7.49 24.94
C GLU A 35 -22.10 6.83 26.10
N LEU A 36 -20.77 6.78 26.01
CA LEU A 36 -19.94 6.43 27.14
C LEU A 36 -19.58 7.71 27.91
N HIS A 37 -19.56 7.63 29.25
CA HIS A 37 -19.21 8.76 30.11
C HIS A 37 -18.21 8.34 31.18
N ASN A 38 -17.42 9.30 31.67
CA ASN A 38 -16.56 9.17 32.87
C ASN A 38 -15.61 7.96 32.86
N GLY A 39 -14.96 7.66 31.73
CA GLY A 39 -14.04 6.52 31.63
C GLY A 39 -14.76 5.17 31.50
N GLY A 40 -15.99 5.18 30.97
CA GLY A 40 -16.73 3.96 30.64
C GLY A 40 -15.92 3.04 29.73
N GLN A 41 -16.16 1.74 29.82
CA GLN A 41 -15.49 0.73 28.99
C GLN A 41 -16.53 -0.26 28.49
N ILE A 42 -16.37 -0.69 27.24
CA ILE A 42 -17.15 -1.79 26.67
C ILE A 42 -16.18 -2.91 26.31
N ASP A 43 -16.42 -4.09 26.86
CA ASP A 43 -15.79 -5.33 26.40
C ASP A 43 -16.75 -6.07 25.46
N VAL A 44 -16.30 -6.31 24.24
CA VAL A 44 -17.06 -6.96 23.16
C VAL A 44 -16.49 -8.36 22.97
N TYR A 45 -17.33 -9.38 23.19
CA TYR A 45 -16.93 -10.80 23.08
C TYR A 45 -17.31 -11.44 21.74
N GLY A 46 -17.83 -10.65 20.80
CA GLY A 46 -18.33 -11.08 19.50
C GLY A 46 -18.42 -9.89 18.55
N ASP A 47 -19.44 -9.87 17.70
CA ASP A 47 -19.60 -8.79 16.71
C ASP A 47 -20.09 -7.49 17.34
N TRP A 48 -19.69 -6.38 16.72
CA TRP A 48 -20.22 -5.04 16.93
C TRP A 48 -21.12 -4.69 15.75
N GLU A 49 -22.43 -4.75 15.98
CA GLU A 49 -23.44 -4.34 15.02
C GLU A 49 -24.01 -2.98 15.45
N ASN A 50 -23.71 -1.93 14.69
CA ASN A 50 -24.22 -0.59 14.96
C ASN A 50 -24.99 -0.04 13.75
N GLU A 51 -26.30 0.06 13.91
CA GLU A 51 -27.22 0.73 12.96
C GLU A 51 -27.68 2.10 13.50
N GLY A 52 -27.15 2.55 14.64
CA GLY A 52 -27.51 3.80 15.33
C GLY A 52 -26.31 4.73 15.51
N MET A 53 -26.39 5.63 16.49
CA MET A 53 -25.31 6.56 16.81
C MET A 53 -24.51 6.06 18.02
N PHE A 54 -23.20 5.88 17.84
CA PHE A 54 -22.27 5.62 18.93
C PHE A 54 -21.39 6.86 19.15
N SER A 55 -21.34 7.34 20.39
CA SER A 55 -20.45 8.44 20.79
C SER A 55 -19.39 7.94 21.77
N PRO A 56 -18.13 7.75 21.32
CA PRO A 56 -17.09 7.18 22.16
C PRO A 56 -16.64 8.11 23.31
N ASN A 57 -16.73 9.44 23.19
CA ASN A 57 -16.47 10.42 24.28
C ASN A 57 -15.15 10.22 25.05
N GLY A 58 -14.08 9.85 24.37
CA GLY A 58 -12.74 9.58 24.87
C GLY A 58 -12.54 8.17 25.43
N ASN A 59 -13.57 7.33 25.42
CA ASN A 59 -13.63 6.06 26.14
C ASN A 59 -13.12 4.87 25.33
N ARG A 60 -12.97 3.74 26.02
CA ARG A 60 -12.36 2.51 25.48
C ARG A 60 -13.40 1.47 25.09
N VAL A 61 -13.19 0.89 23.91
CA VAL A 61 -13.85 -0.35 23.47
C VAL A 61 -12.78 -1.42 23.29
N THR A 62 -12.97 -2.58 23.90
CA THR A 62 -12.07 -3.73 23.85
C THR A 62 -12.77 -4.89 23.16
N PHE A 63 -12.27 -5.33 22.01
CA PHE A 63 -12.64 -6.62 21.45
C PHE A 63 -11.80 -7.72 22.11
N THR A 64 -12.47 -8.71 22.66
CA THR A 64 -11.87 -9.81 23.42
C THR A 64 -12.58 -11.13 23.10
N GLY A 65 -12.00 -12.25 23.55
CA GLY A 65 -12.54 -13.59 23.31
C GLY A 65 -11.59 -14.46 22.49
N ASN A 66 -12.11 -15.59 22.00
CA ASN A 66 -11.29 -16.67 21.44
C ASN A 66 -11.60 -16.99 19.97
N GLY A 67 -12.35 -16.13 19.29
CA GLY A 67 -12.76 -16.34 17.90
C GLY A 67 -12.99 -15.00 17.23
N ASP A 68 -13.26 -15.06 15.93
CA ASP A 68 -13.36 -13.86 15.12
C ASP A 68 -14.49 -12.94 15.61
N ALA A 69 -14.27 -11.64 15.45
CA ALA A 69 -15.25 -10.59 15.67
C ALA A 69 -15.31 -9.68 14.45
N GLN A 70 -16.46 -9.06 14.22
CA GLN A 70 -16.66 -8.13 13.12
C GLN A 70 -17.16 -6.78 13.63
N ILE A 71 -16.73 -5.72 12.96
CA ILE A 71 -17.39 -4.41 13.06
C ILE A 71 -18.28 -4.25 11.83
N ILE A 72 -19.58 -4.12 12.06
CA ILE A 72 -20.63 -4.05 11.05
C ILE A 72 -21.38 -2.74 11.26
N ASN A 73 -21.02 -1.73 10.47
CA ASN A 73 -21.70 -0.45 10.39
C ASN A 73 -21.51 0.10 8.96
N THR A 74 -22.59 0.15 8.18
CA THR A 74 -22.53 0.50 6.75
C THR A 74 -22.04 1.91 6.48
N ASP A 75 -22.23 2.81 7.45
CA ASP A 75 -21.79 4.21 7.36
C ASP A 75 -20.38 4.42 7.92
N GLY A 76 -19.75 3.34 8.41
CA GLY A 76 -18.48 3.34 9.11
C GLY A 76 -18.64 3.57 10.61
N GLU A 77 -17.59 3.23 11.38
CA GLU A 77 -17.62 3.33 12.84
C GLU A 77 -16.47 4.19 13.37
N THR A 78 -16.70 4.89 14.48
CA THR A 78 -15.67 5.70 15.13
C THR A 78 -15.44 5.25 16.57
N PHE A 79 -14.18 5.00 16.91
CA PHE A 79 -13.73 4.73 18.26
C PHE A 79 -12.71 5.78 18.69
N ASP A 80 -12.68 6.13 19.97
CA ASP A 80 -11.60 6.97 20.50
C ASP A 80 -10.41 6.13 20.94
N GLN A 81 -10.67 5.07 21.72
CA GLN A 81 -9.68 4.05 22.06
C GLN A 81 -10.21 2.67 21.69
N LEU A 82 -9.55 2.00 20.75
CA LEU A 82 -9.87 0.66 20.32
C LEU A 82 -8.76 -0.30 20.74
N VAL A 83 -9.12 -1.30 21.53
CA VAL A 83 -8.22 -2.38 21.94
C VAL A 83 -8.67 -3.69 21.30
N VAL A 84 -7.73 -4.42 20.73
CA VAL A 84 -7.94 -5.76 20.19
C VAL A 84 -7.09 -6.73 20.98
N ASN A 85 -7.77 -7.61 21.71
CA ASN A 85 -7.17 -8.62 22.57
C ASN A 85 -7.92 -9.95 22.37
N ILE A 86 -7.99 -10.40 21.12
CA ILE A 86 -8.66 -11.63 20.71
C ILE A 86 -7.60 -12.74 20.66
N THR A 87 -7.74 -13.78 21.49
CA THR A 87 -6.67 -14.78 21.70
C THR A 87 -6.65 -15.90 20.66
N GLY A 88 -7.75 -16.10 19.93
CA GLY A 88 -7.96 -17.26 19.04
C GLY A 88 -8.60 -16.94 17.69
N GLY A 89 -8.70 -15.66 17.34
CA GLY A 89 -9.29 -15.17 16.10
C GLY A 89 -8.85 -13.74 15.79
N ASP A 90 -9.47 -13.14 14.80
CA ASP A 90 -9.16 -11.79 14.31
C ASP A 90 -10.35 -10.83 14.46
N LEU A 91 -10.07 -9.53 14.55
CA LEU A 91 -11.05 -8.47 14.34
C LEU A 91 -11.12 -8.14 12.85
N ILE A 92 -12.26 -8.40 12.21
CA ILE A 92 -12.46 -8.21 10.78
C ILE A 92 -13.23 -6.91 10.55
N LEU A 93 -12.66 -6.01 9.75
CA LEU A 93 -13.29 -4.75 9.39
C LEU A 93 -14.08 -4.94 8.10
N THR A 94 -15.40 -5.07 8.21
CA THR A 94 -16.28 -5.18 7.04
C THR A 94 -16.59 -3.82 6.42
N HIS A 95 -16.35 -2.74 7.16
CA HIS A 95 -16.55 -1.35 6.76
C HIS A 95 -15.43 -0.45 7.31
N ASN A 96 -15.42 0.81 6.90
CA ASN A 96 -14.41 1.77 7.34
C ASN A 96 -14.49 2.02 8.84
N VAL A 97 -13.33 2.13 9.49
CA VAL A 97 -13.22 2.43 10.92
C VAL A 97 -12.29 3.60 11.12
N THR A 98 -12.69 4.56 11.94
CA THR A 98 -11.84 5.67 12.39
C THR A 98 -11.48 5.48 13.85
N VAL A 99 -10.19 5.65 14.19
CA VAL A 99 -9.70 5.65 15.57
C VAL A 99 -9.08 7.00 15.89
N ASN A 100 -9.64 7.72 16.86
CA ASN A 100 -9.24 9.10 17.14
C ASN A 100 -8.00 9.23 18.02
N ASN A 101 -7.74 8.30 18.94
CA ASN A 101 -6.61 8.40 19.87
C ASN A 101 -5.67 7.20 19.82
N VAL A 102 -6.15 5.99 20.11
CA VAL A 102 -5.27 4.81 20.20
C VAL A 102 -5.95 3.59 19.62
N LEU A 103 -5.28 2.96 18.66
CA LEU A 103 -5.51 1.58 18.26
C LEU A 103 -4.40 0.71 18.88
N GLN A 104 -4.78 -0.16 19.81
CA GLN A 104 -3.87 -1.08 20.47
C GLN A 104 -4.23 -2.53 20.10
N ILE A 105 -3.28 -3.27 19.55
CA ILE A 105 -3.43 -4.67 19.15
C ILE A 105 -2.53 -5.52 20.05
N ASP A 106 -3.11 -6.01 21.13
CA ASP A 106 -2.41 -6.84 22.12
C ASP A 106 -2.35 -8.30 21.67
N GLN A 107 -3.45 -8.83 21.11
CA GLN A 107 -3.56 -10.19 20.60
C GLN A 107 -4.55 -10.26 19.42
N GLY A 108 -4.36 -11.26 18.55
CA GLY A 108 -5.14 -11.41 17.32
C GLY A 108 -4.73 -10.38 16.27
N ASN A 109 -5.30 -10.44 15.06
CA ASN A 109 -5.04 -9.42 14.04
C ASN A 109 -6.24 -8.49 13.85
N VAL A 110 -5.98 -7.31 13.31
CA VAL A 110 -7.02 -6.47 12.70
C VAL A 110 -6.93 -6.65 11.20
N ARG A 111 -7.99 -7.13 10.55
CA ARG A 111 -8.03 -7.36 9.09
C ARG A 111 -8.84 -6.28 8.40
N ALA A 112 -8.13 -5.37 7.74
CA ALA A 112 -8.63 -4.24 6.96
C ALA A 112 -8.34 -4.43 5.46
N GLU A 113 -8.73 -5.57 4.89
CA GLU A 113 -8.37 -5.96 3.52
C GLU A 113 -9.19 -5.22 2.46
N THR A 114 -10.49 -5.07 2.69
CA THR A 114 -11.42 -4.36 1.78
C THR A 114 -11.88 -3.01 2.33
N SER A 115 -11.52 -2.71 3.58
CA SER A 115 -11.95 -1.53 4.32
C SER A 115 -10.75 -0.64 4.63
N THR A 116 -11.00 0.65 4.83
CA THR A 116 -9.95 1.58 5.27
C THR A 116 -10.03 1.76 6.78
N LEU A 117 -8.92 1.50 7.48
CA LEU A 117 -8.75 1.97 8.86
C LEU A 117 -8.07 3.34 8.83
N SER A 118 -8.72 4.35 9.42
CA SER A 118 -8.20 5.70 9.52
C SER A 118 -7.81 6.03 10.95
N LEU A 119 -6.64 6.63 11.11
CA LEU A 119 -6.16 7.20 12.37
C LEU A 119 -6.24 8.72 12.27
N SER A 120 -6.91 9.35 13.23
CA SER A 120 -6.95 10.82 13.31
C SER A 120 -5.55 11.40 13.57
N GLU A 121 -5.36 12.69 13.30
CA GLU A 121 -4.09 13.36 13.51
C GLU A 121 -3.62 13.22 14.98
N GLY A 122 -2.42 12.68 15.17
CA GLY A 122 -1.85 12.40 16.51
C GLY A 122 -2.26 11.07 17.13
N ALA A 123 -3.20 10.32 16.54
CA ALA A 123 -3.56 8.99 17.00
C ALA A 123 -2.37 8.02 16.90
N GLN A 124 -2.35 7.02 17.78
CA GLN A 124 -1.29 6.03 17.88
C GLN A 124 -1.77 4.65 17.44
N LEU A 125 -0.88 3.92 16.77
CA LEU A 125 -1.02 2.49 16.50
C LEU A 125 0.04 1.74 17.29
N VAL A 126 -0.39 0.80 18.12
CA VAL A 126 0.48 -0.03 18.97
C VAL A 126 0.22 -1.50 18.67
N GLU A 127 1.24 -2.21 18.17
CA GLU A 127 1.19 -3.63 17.78
C GLU A 127 2.07 -4.43 18.77
N ASN A 128 1.49 -4.99 19.84
CA ASN A 128 2.23 -5.65 20.94
C ASN A 128 2.35 -7.16 20.77
N GLY A 129 1.29 -7.80 20.27
CA GLY A 129 1.26 -9.25 20.02
C GLY A 129 0.41 -9.64 18.81
N GLY A 130 -0.28 -8.67 18.23
CA GLY A 130 -1.01 -8.79 16.98
C GLY A 130 -0.49 -7.84 15.91
N SER A 131 -1.10 -7.88 14.73
CA SER A 131 -0.78 -6.96 13.64
C SER A 131 -2.04 -6.47 12.94
N LEU A 132 -1.95 -5.27 12.37
CA LEU A 132 -2.93 -4.83 11.39
C LEU A 132 -2.53 -5.39 10.01
N LEU A 133 -3.41 -6.16 9.42
CA LEU A 133 -3.30 -6.71 8.07
C LEU A 133 -4.23 -5.91 7.13
N GLY A 134 -3.73 -5.48 5.98
CA GLY A 134 -4.43 -4.58 5.07
C GLY A 134 -3.97 -3.13 5.21
N SER A 135 -4.89 -2.18 5.05
CA SER A 135 -4.55 -0.75 4.94
C SER A 135 -4.86 0.05 6.22
N VAL A 136 -3.95 0.95 6.59
CA VAL A 136 -4.18 1.97 7.61
C VAL A 136 -3.63 3.31 7.13
N THR A 137 -4.38 4.38 7.34
CA THR A 137 -4.03 5.72 6.87
C THR A 137 -4.11 6.75 7.98
N THR A 138 -3.24 7.75 7.94
CA THR A 138 -3.40 8.98 8.71
C THR A 138 -3.05 10.19 7.84
N THR A 139 -3.49 11.36 8.29
CA THR A 139 -3.24 12.64 7.65
C THR A 139 -2.77 13.64 8.70
N GLN A 140 -1.73 14.42 8.37
CA GLN A 140 -1.17 15.43 9.27
C GLN A 140 -0.75 16.66 8.46
N THR A 141 -0.88 17.85 9.05
CA THR A 141 -0.26 19.05 8.49
C THR A 141 1.23 19.08 8.86
N VAL A 142 2.12 18.99 7.87
CA VAL A 142 3.57 18.92 8.12
C VAL A 142 4.22 20.30 8.00
N GLY A 143 3.83 21.09 7.00
CA GLY A 143 4.46 22.38 6.77
C GLY A 143 5.94 22.26 6.38
N THR A 144 6.77 23.14 6.93
CA THR A 144 8.24 23.06 6.80
C THR A 144 8.90 22.14 7.83
N ASN A 145 8.16 21.69 8.85
CA ASN A 145 8.67 20.87 9.95
C ASN A 145 8.97 19.42 9.50
N ALA A 146 9.40 18.60 10.45
CA ALA A 146 9.44 17.16 10.26
C ALA A 146 8.01 16.57 10.35
N GLY A 147 7.73 15.54 9.57
CA GLY A 147 6.49 14.76 9.65
C GLY A 147 6.73 13.48 10.45
N ASP A 148 5.94 13.27 11.51
CA ASP A 148 6.05 12.10 12.38
C ASP A 148 4.87 11.14 12.15
N PHE A 149 5.13 10.13 11.33
CA PHE A 149 4.21 9.03 11.06
C PHE A 149 4.81 7.71 11.58
N THR A 150 5.60 7.76 12.66
CA THR A 150 6.38 6.60 13.13
C THR A 150 5.50 5.42 13.54
N HIS A 151 4.27 5.68 13.98
CA HIS A 151 3.24 4.66 14.23
C HIS A 151 2.79 3.91 12.95
N LEU A 152 3.03 4.48 11.77
CA LEU A 152 2.88 3.82 10.46
C LEU A 152 4.24 3.36 9.89
N GLY A 153 5.34 3.61 10.60
CA GLY A 153 6.68 3.29 10.15
C GLY A 153 7.23 4.27 9.12
N VAL A 154 6.84 5.55 9.14
CA VAL A 154 7.38 6.60 8.26
C VAL A 154 7.79 7.82 9.09
N SER A 155 8.91 8.44 8.76
CA SER A 155 9.22 9.80 9.20
C SER A 155 9.81 10.61 8.06
N ILE A 156 9.49 11.90 8.02
CA ILE A 156 9.94 12.84 6.99
C ILE A 156 10.77 13.92 7.70
N SER A 157 12.00 14.14 7.25
CA SER A 157 12.87 15.16 7.87
C SER A 157 12.32 16.58 7.69
N SER A 158 12.74 17.53 8.54
CA SER A 158 12.48 18.96 8.35
C SER A 158 13.26 19.54 7.16
N GLY A 159 12.87 20.71 6.64
CA GLY A 159 13.45 21.27 5.41
C GLY A 159 12.78 22.57 4.96
N ALA A 160 13.11 23.03 3.76
CA ALA A 160 12.72 24.36 3.27
C ALA A 160 11.30 24.41 2.66
N ASP A 161 10.88 23.35 1.96
CA ASP A 161 9.57 23.32 1.29
C ASP A 161 8.42 23.15 2.28
N ASP A 162 7.32 23.86 2.08
CA ASP A 162 6.08 23.61 2.82
C ASP A 162 5.32 22.46 2.17
N LEU A 163 5.27 21.30 2.82
CA LEU A 163 4.61 20.10 2.29
C LEU A 163 3.06 20.18 2.33
N GLY A 164 2.50 21.16 3.04
CA GLY A 164 1.08 21.25 3.33
C GLY A 164 0.59 20.04 4.14
N THR A 165 -0.55 19.50 3.74
CA THR A 165 -1.11 18.27 4.30
C THR A 165 -0.41 17.05 3.69
N VAL A 166 0.06 16.13 4.53
CA VAL A 166 0.65 14.87 4.11
C VAL A 166 -0.25 13.72 4.59
N ARG A 167 -0.59 12.83 3.66
CA ARG A 167 -1.27 11.57 3.92
C ARG A 167 -0.28 10.41 3.77
N VAL A 168 -0.23 9.56 4.79
CA VAL A 168 0.53 8.31 4.76
C VAL A 168 -0.44 7.16 4.90
N THR A 169 -0.39 6.23 3.95
CA THR A 169 -1.12 4.96 4.00
C THR A 169 -0.11 3.82 4.03
N ARG A 170 -0.17 2.99 5.07
CA ARG A 170 0.61 1.76 5.21
C ARG A 170 -0.24 0.57 4.78
N PHE A 171 0.29 -0.26 3.91
CA PHE A 171 -0.26 -1.57 3.57
C PHE A 171 0.61 -2.64 4.22
N ASN A 172 0.02 -3.59 4.94
CA ASN A 172 0.76 -4.58 5.72
C ASN A 172 0.19 -6.00 5.55
N GLY A 173 1.06 -7.00 5.60
CA GLY A 173 0.72 -8.41 5.36
C GLY A 173 0.83 -8.81 3.88
N PRO A 174 0.28 -9.96 3.47
CA PRO A 174 0.42 -10.46 2.10
C PRO A 174 -0.08 -9.48 1.03
N GLY A 175 -1.16 -8.74 1.31
CA GLY A 175 -1.67 -7.69 0.41
C GLY A 175 -0.83 -6.40 0.39
N GLY A 176 0.15 -6.27 1.29
CA GLY A 176 1.07 -5.14 1.34
C GLY A 176 2.34 -5.36 0.52
N ALA A 177 2.61 -6.60 0.08
CA ALA A 177 3.75 -6.90 -0.78
C ALA A 177 3.54 -6.37 -2.20
N ILE A 178 4.54 -5.63 -2.69
CA ILE A 178 4.61 -5.24 -4.08
C ILE A 178 5.25 -6.37 -4.88
N SER A 179 4.71 -6.64 -6.06
CA SER A 179 5.29 -7.58 -7.04
C SER A 179 5.56 -6.85 -8.35
N SER A 180 6.70 -7.14 -8.97
CA SER A 180 7.14 -6.64 -10.28
C SER A 180 7.76 -7.81 -11.05
N GLY A 181 6.99 -8.41 -11.95
CA GLY A 181 7.36 -9.71 -12.54
C GLY A 181 7.47 -10.78 -11.46
N ASP A 182 8.58 -11.53 -11.47
CA ASP A 182 8.90 -12.56 -10.47
C ASP A 182 9.49 -11.99 -9.17
N TYR A 183 9.80 -10.68 -9.14
CA TYR A 183 10.37 -10.03 -7.98
C TYR A 183 9.29 -9.49 -7.05
N THR A 184 9.53 -9.59 -5.76
CA THR A 184 8.63 -9.08 -4.71
C THR A 184 9.37 -8.21 -3.71
N GLY A 185 8.67 -7.30 -3.04
CA GLY A 185 9.18 -6.59 -1.87
C GLY A 185 8.89 -7.31 -0.56
N ILE A 186 9.18 -6.65 0.55
CA ILE A 186 8.70 -7.04 1.87
C ILE A 186 7.15 -7.02 1.91
N ASN A 187 6.53 -7.65 2.91
CA ASN A 187 5.08 -7.66 3.14
C ASN A 187 4.57 -6.32 3.71
N ARG A 188 5.12 -5.22 3.21
CA ARG A 188 4.79 -3.85 3.58
C ARG A 188 5.11 -2.87 2.46
N SER A 189 4.22 -1.90 2.29
CA SER A 189 4.44 -0.74 1.45
C SER A 189 3.79 0.50 2.06
N TRP A 190 4.23 1.66 1.59
CA TRP A 190 3.75 2.96 2.07
C TRP A 190 3.41 3.83 0.88
N GLN A 191 2.20 4.36 0.84
CA GLN A 191 1.85 5.46 -0.05
C GLN A 191 1.96 6.76 0.72
N ILE A 192 2.77 7.68 0.22
CA ILE A 192 2.94 9.02 0.76
C ILE A 192 2.43 9.99 -0.30
N LEU A 193 1.51 10.87 0.10
CA LEU A 193 0.97 11.93 -0.74
C LEU A 193 1.04 13.23 0.03
N SER A 194 1.40 14.31 -0.65
CA SER A 194 1.45 15.66 -0.07
C SER A 194 0.75 16.64 -1.00
N ASP A 195 0.16 17.70 -0.42
CA ASP A 195 -0.39 18.81 -1.20
C ASP A 195 0.70 19.46 -2.08
N ASN A 196 1.91 19.59 -1.54
CA ASN A 196 3.06 20.19 -2.22
C ASN A 196 4.29 19.25 -2.09
N PRO A 197 4.54 18.36 -3.07
CA PRO A 197 5.75 17.53 -3.06
C PRO A 197 7.02 18.38 -2.96
N PRO A 198 8.06 17.94 -2.21
CA PRO A 198 9.24 18.74 -1.93
C PRO A 198 10.07 19.02 -3.19
N ALA A 199 10.41 20.26 -3.49
CA ALA A 199 11.29 20.61 -4.60
C ALA A 199 12.78 20.59 -4.22
N ALA A 200 13.11 20.95 -2.98
CA ALA A 200 14.47 20.99 -2.44
C ALA A 200 14.95 19.64 -1.89
N GLY A 201 14.06 18.65 -1.81
CA GLY A 201 14.34 17.32 -1.29
C GLY A 201 14.06 17.18 0.21
N ARG A 202 13.55 16.01 0.61
CA ARG A 202 13.38 15.60 2.01
C ARG A 202 13.87 14.18 2.21
N ASP A 203 14.45 13.89 3.36
CA ASP A 203 14.76 12.51 3.72
C ASP A 203 13.49 11.83 4.24
N VAL A 204 13.23 10.62 3.76
CA VAL A 204 12.11 9.80 4.23
C VAL A 204 12.67 8.53 4.85
N THR A 205 12.40 8.29 6.13
CA THR A 205 12.85 7.09 6.83
C THR A 205 11.69 6.13 7.03
N PHE A 206 11.90 4.88 6.67
CA PHE A 206 10.95 3.79 6.84
C PHE A 206 11.36 2.90 8.01
N SER A 207 10.39 2.41 8.75
CA SER A 207 10.57 1.51 9.88
C SER A 207 9.61 0.33 9.81
N TRP A 208 10.11 -0.89 9.98
CA TRP A 208 9.28 -2.10 9.93
C TRP A 208 9.84 -3.21 10.80
N SER A 209 8.96 -4.13 11.22
CA SER A 209 9.38 -5.31 11.98
C SER A 209 10.02 -6.35 11.06
N SER A 210 11.01 -7.09 11.56
CA SER A 210 11.59 -8.24 10.83
C SER A 210 10.55 -9.28 10.40
N ALA A 211 9.40 -9.36 11.08
CA ALA A 211 8.32 -10.28 10.76
C ALA A 211 7.73 -10.09 9.35
N VAL A 212 7.89 -8.91 8.74
CA VAL A 212 7.34 -8.63 7.40
C VAL A 212 8.39 -8.67 6.29
N ASP A 213 9.62 -9.14 6.56
CA ASP A 213 10.70 -9.18 5.56
C ASP A 213 10.38 -10.03 4.33
N ASN A 214 9.35 -10.90 4.37
CA ASN A 214 8.89 -11.69 3.22
C ASN A 214 10.02 -12.50 2.54
N GLY A 215 10.95 -13.02 3.35
CA GLY A 215 12.09 -13.81 2.86
C GLY A 215 13.19 -13.00 2.15
N LYS A 216 13.13 -11.67 2.17
CA LYS A 216 14.15 -10.79 1.57
C LYS A 216 15.44 -10.77 2.38
N ASP A 217 16.57 -10.61 1.70
CA ASP A 217 17.89 -10.50 2.34
C ASP A 217 18.14 -9.07 2.86
N MET A 218 17.88 -8.89 4.15
CA MET A 218 18.04 -7.59 4.82
C MET A 218 19.50 -7.19 5.07
N THR A 219 20.48 -8.02 4.70
CA THR A 219 21.89 -7.58 4.62
C THR A 219 22.16 -6.72 3.39
N GLN A 220 21.24 -6.76 2.41
CA GLN A 220 21.30 -6.03 1.15
C GLN A 220 19.99 -5.25 0.89
N ALA A 221 19.37 -4.70 1.94
CA ALA A 221 18.10 -3.99 1.80
C ALA A 221 18.24 -2.69 1.00
N GLN A 222 17.24 -2.39 0.18
CA GLN A 222 17.14 -1.18 -0.62
C GLN A 222 15.69 -0.70 -0.71
N ILE A 223 15.50 0.61 -0.66
CA ILE A 223 14.19 1.23 -0.85
C ILE A 223 13.91 1.35 -2.35
N TRP A 224 12.70 0.98 -2.73
CA TRP A 224 12.15 1.16 -4.06
C TRP A 224 11.00 2.17 -3.99
N GLN A 225 10.94 3.10 -4.95
CA GLN A 225 9.91 4.11 -5.06
C GLN A 225 9.20 4.02 -6.42
N SER A 226 7.89 4.25 -6.41
CA SER A 226 7.07 4.41 -7.60
C SER A 226 6.23 5.67 -7.51
N THR A 227 6.45 6.61 -8.43
CA THR A 227 5.60 7.79 -8.62
C THR A 227 4.42 7.51 -9.55
N THR A 228 4.39 6.31 -10.16
CA THR A 228 3.40 5.87 -11.16
C THR A 228 2.42 4.84 -10.58
N HIS A 229 2.15 4.91 -9.27
CA HIS A 229 1.20 4.03 -8.57
C HIS A 229 1.53 2.54 -8.70
N GLY A 230 2.82 2.19 -8.58
CA GLY A 230 3.31 0.82 -8.61
C GLY A 230 3.61 0.28 -10.01
N ARG A 231 3.48 1.11 -11.06
CA ARG A 231 3.74 0.69 -12.45
C ARG A 231 5.22 0.66 -12.82
N LEU A 232 5.99 1.65 -12.37
CA LEU A 232 7.43 1.75 -12.56
C LEU A 232 8.08 1.95 -11.21
N TRP A 233 9.23 1.32 -11.01
CA TRP A 233 9.95 1.35 -9.75
C TRP A 233 11.40 1.76 -9.96
N ASP A 234 11.83 2.73 -9.17
CA ASP A 234 13.19 3.24 -9.14
C ASP A 234 13.82 3.01 -7.78
N GLU A 235 15.15 2.89 -7.77
CA GLU A 235 15.92 2.82 -6.55
C GLU A 235 15.86 4.16 -5.81
N ALA A 236 15.41 4.14 -4.56
CA ALA A 236 15.27 5.34 -3.73
C ALA A 236 16.31 5.41 -2.60
N SER A 237 17.14 4.38 -2.43
CA SER A 237 18.29 4.37 -1.51
C SER A 237 19.44 3.55 -2.09
N THR A 238 20.61 3.63 -1.47
CA THR A 238 21.67 2.64 -1.70
C THR A 238 21.41 1.37 -0.91
N VAL A 239 22.00 0.26 -1.36
CA VAL A 239 22.00 -1.02 -0.64
C VAL A 239 22.63 -0.85 0.74
N THR A 240 21.92 -1.27 1.79
CA THR A 240 22.31 -1.09 3.18
C THR A 240 22.00 -2.34 4.00
N ASN A 241 22.89 -2.73 4.90
CA ASN A 241 22.62 -3.80 5.85
C ASN A 241 21.78 -3.28 7.02
N VAL A 242 20.55 -3.74 7.11
CA VAL A 242 19.62 -3.46 8.22
C VAL A 242 19.24 -4.73 8.98
N SER A 243 19.93 -5.85 8.71
CA SER A 243 19.59 -7.18 9.20
C SER A 243 19.68 -7.31 10.74
N GLY A 244 20.52 -6.48 11.37
CA GLY A 244 20.81 -6.52 12.82
C GLY A 244 19.85 -5.76 13.74
N ASN A 245 18.85 -5.05 13.19
CA ASN A 245 17.92 -4.23 13.98
C ASN A 245 16.48 -4.76 13.87
N ASP A 246 15.70 -4.60 14.96
CA ASP A 246 14.23 -4.77 14.96
C ASP A 246 13.62 -3.73 15.93
N PRO A 247 12.89 -2.72 15.45
CA PRO A 247 12.51 -2.51 14.05
C PRO A 247 13.70 -2.20 13.15
N ARG A 248 13.61 -2.64 11.91
CA ARG A 248 14.51 -2.27 10.81
C ARG A 248 14.23 -0.85 10.39
N THR A 249 15.28 -0.10 10.06
CA THR A 249 15.16 1.29 9.60
C THR A 249 16.00 1.53 8.36
N LEU A 250 15.46 2.25 7.39
CA LEU A 250 16.18 2.63 6.18
C LEU A 250 15.68 3.99 5.66
N THR A 251 16.60 4.83 5.19
CA THR A 251 16.30 6.20 4.76
C THR A 251 16.47 6.35 3.25
N ALA A 252 15.46 6.90 2.59
CA ALA A 252 15.51 7.38 1.21
C ALA A 252 15.92 8.85 1.23
N PRO A 253 17.17 9.19 0.88
CA PRO A 253 17.66 10.56 1.01
C PRO A 253 17.11 11.46 -0.10
N ASN A 254 16.97 12.74 0.21
CA ASN A 254 16.70 13.82 -0.75
C ASN A 254 15.57 13.53 -1.76
N ARG A 255 14.44 12.99 -1.29
CA ARG A 255 13.26 12.75 -2.13
C ARG A 255 12.65 14.07 -2.56
N THR A 256 12.58 14.31 -3.87
CA THR A 256 11.93 15.47 -4.49
C THR A 256 10.51 15.17 -5.00
N ASP A 257 10.02 13.99 -4.72
CA ASP A 257 8.65 13.57 -5.02
C ASP A 257 8.25 12.47 -4.02
N PHE A 258 6.95 12.29 -3.83
CA PHE A 258 6.39 11.20 -3.05
C PHE A 258 5.60 10.24 -3.95
N GLY A 259 5.15 9.14 -3.38
CA GLY A 259 4.51 8.07 -4.13
C GLY A 259 4.41 6.81 -3.29
N LEU A 260 4.48 5.67 -3.95
CA LEU A 260 4.49 4.37 -3.32
C LEU A 260 5.93 3.93 -3.03
N PHE A 261 6.18 3.41 -1.84
CA PHE A 261 7.47 2.94 -1.38
C PHE A 261 7.36 1.51 -0.86
N THR A 262 8.42 0.73 -1.05
CA THR A 262 8.61 -0.58 -0.40
C THR A 262 10.10 -0.85 -0.25
N ILE A 263 10.45 -1.94 0.44
CA ILE A 263 11.82 -2.43 0.56
C ILE A 263 11.91 -3.76 -0.17
N SER A 264 13.03 -3.97 -0.84
CA SER A 264 13.44 -5.28 -1.35
C SER A 264 14.95 -5.46 -1.10
N ASP A 265 15.52 -6.56 -1.58
CA ASP A 265 16.96 -6.80 -1.59
C ASP A 265 17.54 -6.73 -3.01
N ALA A 266 18.86 -6.69 -3.11
CA ALA A 266 19.56 -6.56 -4.40
C ALA A 266 19.36 -7.75 -5.35
N ALA A 267 18.99 -8.93 -4.84
CA ALA A 267 18.66 -10.10 -5.67
C ALA A 267 17.20 -10.09 -6.14
N ASN A 268 16.38 -9.19 -5.61
CA ASN A 268 14.96 -9.03 -5.94
C ASN A 268 14.66 -7.59 -6.39
N PRO A 269 15.31 -7.07 -7.45
CA PRO A 269 15.11 -5.69 -7.88
C PRO A 269 13.68 -5.50 -8.39
N LEU A 270 12.97 -4.50 -7.86
CA LEU A 270 11.61 -4.19 -8.33
C LEU A 270 11.58 -3.35 -9.60
N LYS A 271 12.76 -2.92 -10.06
CA LYS A 271 12.95 -2.11 -11.26
C LYS A 271 12.13 -2.65 -12.42
N VAL A 272 11.38 -1.78 -13.06
CA VAL A 272 10.67 -2.18 -14.28
C VAL A 272 11.66 -2.12 -15.43
N TRP A 273 11.95 -3.30 -15.95
CA TRP A 273 12.68 -3.48 -17.17
C TRP A 273 11.83 -2.83 -18.29
N HIS A 274 12.49 -2.14 -19.23
CA HIS A 274 11.92 -1.58 -20.46
C HIS A 274 11.61 -0.06 -20.50
N ASP A 275 11.83 0.70 -19.42
CA ASP A 275 12.01 2.17 -19.50
C ASP A 275 13.51 2.48 -19.68
N PHE A 276 13.95 2.47 -20.93
CA PHE A 276 15.34 2.61 -21.30
C PHE A 276 15.80 4.06 -21.37
N ASN A 277 14.88 4.99 -21.66
CA ASN A 277 15.20 6.41 -21.74
C ASN A 277 15.04 7.14 -20.39
N GLN A 278 14.48 6.46 -19.36
CA GLN A 278 14.26 6.95 -18.00
C GLN A 278 13.34 8.18 -17.96
N ASP A 279 12.35 8.25 -18.86
CA ASP A 279 11.37 9.33 -18.88
C ASP A 279 10.10 9.03 -18.05
N GLY A 280 10.04 7.85 -17.44
CA GLY A 280 8.91 7.41 -16.62
C GLY A 280 7.74 6.87 -17.44
N ASN A 281 7.91 6.64 -18.74
CA ASN A 281 6.92 6.03 -19.60
C ASN A 281 7.58 4.98 -20.48
N ILE A 282 7.02 3.76 -20.51
CA ILE A 282 7.37 2.81 -21.56
C ILE A 282 6.64 3.23 -22.84
N ASP A 283 7.38 3.69 -23.85
CA ASP A 283 6.85 4.10 -25.14
C ASP A 283 7.82 3.90 -26.33
N VAL A 284 7.53 4.55 -27.45
CA VAL A 284 8.32 4.42 -28.69
C VAL A 284 9.76 4.89 -28.50
N TYR A 285 10.01 5.79 -27.56
CA TYR A 285 11.35 6.29 -27.27
C TYR A 285 12.19 5.25 -26.53
N ASP A 286 11.60 4.36 -25.75
CA ASP A 286 12.31 3.20 -25.19
C ASP A 286 12.66 2.18 -26.24
N VAL A 287 11.73 1.94 -27.17
CA VAL A 287 11.96 1.10 -28.36
C VAL A 287 13.13 1.67 -29.17
N GLN A 288 13.17 3.00 -29.34
CA GLN A 288 14.29 3.67 -30.01
C GLN A 288 15.58 3.58 -29.18
N ALA A 289 15.50 3.70 -27.86
CA ALA A 289 16.65 3.64 -26.96
C ALA A 289 17.31 2.25 -26.99
N ILE A 290 16.52 1.17 -26.91
CA ILE A 290 17.06 -0.19 -27.02
C ILE A 290 17.57 -0.50 -28.44
N ALA A 291 16.90 0.01 -29.48
CA ALA A 291 17.31 -0.21 -30.88
C ALA A 291 18.71 0.34 -31.19
N GLN A 292 19.20 1.33 -30.45
CA GLN A 292 20.57 1.86 -30.60
C GLN A 292 21.66 0.86 -30.16
N TYR A 293 21.30 -0.13 -29.36
CA TYR A 293 22.22 -1.12 -28.80
C TYR A 293 22.12 -2.49 -29.47
N LEU A 294 21.37 -2.61 -30.57
CA LEU A 294 21.28 -3.84 -31.36
C LEU A 294 22.67 -4.35 -31.78
N GLY A 295 22.92 -5.64 -31.56
CA GLY A 295 24.17 -6.33 -31.84
C GLY A 295 25.24 -6.19 -30.74
N THR A 296 24.94 -5.51 -29.63
CA THR A 296 25.84 -5.45 -28.47
C THR A 296 25.61 -6.61 -27.50
N THR A 297 26.52 -6.80 -26.55
CA THR A 297 26.41 -7.79 -25.46
C THR A 297 26.21 -7.09 -24.11
N LEU A 298 25.47 -5.98 -24.11
CA LEU A 298 25.23 -5.21 -22.90
C LEU A 298 24.03 -5.79 -22.15
N ASP A 299 24.27 -6.46 -21.03
CA ASP A 299 23.26 -7.14 -20.21
C ASP A 299 22.04 -6.26 -19.86
N ARG A 300 22.22 -4.94 -19.74
CA ARG A 300 21.10 -4.02 -19.46
C ARG A 300 20.03 -4.02 -20.56
N TYR A 301 20.43 -4.24 -21.82
CA TYR A 301 19.57 -4.15 -23.00
C TYR A 301 19.21 -5.53 -23.58
N ASP A 302 19.84 -6.59 -23.07
CA ASP A 302 19.54 -7.99 -23.40
C ASP A 302 18.47 -8.49 -22.44
N LEU A 303 17.21 -8.38 -22.89
CA LEU A 303 16.02 -8.62 -22.08
C LEU A 303 15.64 -10.10 -22.02
N ASN A 304 16.04 -10.89 -23.01
CA ASN A 304 15.79 -12.33 -23.03
C ASN A 304 16.98 -13.17 -22.48
N GLY A 305 18.11 -12.52 -22.20
CA GLY A 305 19.30 -13.13 -21.61
C GLY A 305 20.06 -14.05 -22.57
N ASP A 306 19.92 -13.86 -23.88
CA ASP A 306 20.60 -14.65 -24.91
C ASP A 306 22.02 -14.18 -25.24
N THR A 307 22.54 -13.22 -24.47
CA THR A 307 23.84 -12.54 -24.52
C THR A 307 23.98 -11.51 -25.64
N VAL A 308 22.95 -11.28 -26.44
CA VAL A 308 23.00 -10.32 -27.56
C VAL A 308 21.71 -9.52 -27.66
N VAL A 309 21.83 -8.20 -27.57
CA VAL A 309 20.72 -7.28 -27.82
C VAL A 309 20.27 -7.41 -29.28
N ASN A 310 19.07 -7.90 -29.52
CA ASN A 310 18.55 -8.19 -30.84
C ASN A 310 17.06 -7.82 -30.97
N ALA A 311 16.44 -8.23 -32.08
CA ALA A 311 15.05 -7.86 -32.37
C ALA A 311 14.06 -8.44 -31.34
N VAL A 312 14.41 -9.54 -30.67
CA VAL A 312 13.59 -10.13 -29.61
C VAL A 312 13.48 -9.17 -28.42
N ASP A 313 14.58 -8.53 -28.02
CA ASP A 313 14.55 -7.56 -26.92
C ASP A 313 13.72 -6.32 -27.27
N VAL A 314 13.84 -5.83 -28.51
CA VAL A 314 13.00 -4.72 -28.99
C VAL A 314 11.51 -5.10 -28.95
N GLU A 315 11.16 -6.34 -29.33
CA GLU A 315 9.77 -6.81 -29.30
C GLU A 315 9.24 -6.92 -27.86
N LEU A 316 10.08 -7.26 -26.87
CA LEU A 316 9.68 -7.28 -25.45
C LEU A 316 9.30 -5.88 -24.93
N VAL A 317 10.03 -4.83 -25.34
CA VAL A 317 9.67 -3.43 -25.04
C VAL A 317 8.37 -3.05 -25.75
N LEU A 318 8.24 -3.41 -27.03
CA LEU A 318 7.04 -3.16 -27.83
C LEU A 318 5.81 -3.84 -27.24
N GLU A 319 5.93 -5.08 -26.77
CA GLU A 319 4.85 -5.83 -26.14
C GLU A 319 4.40 -5.14 -24.86
N GLN A 320 5.34 -4.74 -24.00
CA GLN A 320 5.04 -3.99 -22.79
C GLN A 320 4.37 -2.64 -23.11
N TRP A 321 4.86 -1.91 -24.11
CA TRP A 321 4.25 -0.67 -24.56
C TRP A 321 2.82 -0.88 -25.06
N ARG A 322 2.56 -1.95 -25.85
CA ARG A 322 1.23 -2.30 -26.35
C ARG A 322 0.26 -2.62 -25.21
N GLN A 323 0.71 -3.35 -24.18
CA GLN A 323 -0.11 -3.65 -23.01
C GLN A 323 -0.55 -2.40 -22.24
N LEU A 324 0.26 -1.34 -22.26
CA LEU A 324 -0.04 -0.07 -21.58
C LEU A 324 -0.99 0.85 -22.37
N GLN A 325 -1.21 0.64 -23.68
CA GLN A 325 -2.04 1.52 -24.52
C GLN A 325 -3.53 1.56 -24.14
N PRO A 326 -4.23 0.43 -23.88
CA PRO A 326 -5.65 0.45 -23.51
C PRO A 326 -5.90 1.18 -22.18
N GLU A 327 -4.96 1.09 -21.24
CA GLU A 327 -5.06 1.76 -19.94
C GLU A 327 -4.82 3.28 -20.03
N ARG A 328 -3.88 3.72 -20.88
CA ARG A 328 -3.71 5.16 -21.16
C ARG A 328 -4.96 5.77 -21.82
N ALA A 329 -5.65 5.01 -22.67
CA ALA A 329 -6.92 5.44 -23.25
C ALA A 329 -8.02 5.57 -22.18
N ARG A 330 -8.04 4.68 -21.19
CA ARG A 330 -8.97 4.70 -20.05
C ARG A 330 -8.70 5.87 -19.10
N GLU A 331 -7.44 6.15 -18.79
CA GLU A 331 -7.03 7.29 -17.95
C GLU A 331 -7.36 8.64 -18.60
N ARG A 332 -7.15 8.77 -19.91
CA ARG A 332 -7.58 9.97 -20.66
C ARG A 332 -9.09 10.14 -20.67
N ALA A 333 -9.85 9.06 -20.67
CA ALA A 333 -11.31 9.11 -20.57
C ALA A 333 -11.77 9.53 -19.16
N LEU A 334 -11.04 9.12 -18.11
CA LEU A 334 -11.34 9.44 -16.71
C LEU A 334 -10.88 10.83 -16.29
N SER A 335 -9.81 11.37 -16.87
CA SER A 335 -9.29 12.70 -16.52
C SER A 335 -10.13 13.86 -17.05
N GLY A 336 -11.17 13.58 -17.84
CA GLY A 336 -12.06 14.61 -18.40
C GLY A 336 -11.39 15.56 -19.39
N VAL A 337 -10.12 15.31 -19.75
CA VAL A 337 -9.41 16.09 -20.77
C VAL A 337 -10.01 15.73 -22.13
N PRO A 338 -10.72 16.65 -22.81
CA PRO A 338 -11.30 16.35 -24.11
C PRO A 338 -10.16 15.96 -25.07
N ALA A 339 -10.31 14.82 -25.72
CA ALA A 339 -9.36 14.35 -26.72
C ALA A 339 -9.05 15.50 -27.68
N GLN A 340 -7.79 15.96 -27.69
CA GLN A 340 -7.35 16.98 -28.64
C GLN A 340 -7.61 16.42 -30.04
N LYS A 341 -8.66 16.96 -30.67
CA LYS A 341 -9.07 16.60 -32.02
C LYS A 341 -7.86 16.88 -32.91
N ALA A 342 -7.28 15.80 -33.47
CA ALA A 342 -6.10 15.89 -34.32
C ALA A 342 -6.31 17.02 -35.33
N ALA A 343 -5.49 18.07 -35.23
CA ALA A 343 -5.58 19.21 -36.11
C ALA A 343 -5.42 18.70 -37.55
N SER A 344 -6.46 18.89 -38.36
CA SER A 344 -6.43 18.58 -39.78
C SER A 344 -5.21 19.22 -40.42
N SER A 345 -4.39 18.39 -41.08
CA SER A 345 -3.17 18.80 -41.79
C SER A 345 -3.41 20.07 -42.63
N PRO A 346 -2.53 21.08 -42.56
CA PRO A 346 -2.63 22.26 -43.41
C PRO A 346 -2.37 21.86 -44.86
N THR A 347 -3.35 22.13 -45.72
CA THR A 347 -3.26 21.99 -47.16
C THR A 347 -2.06 22.77 -47.69
N ARG A 348 -1.07 22.06 -48.24
CA ARG A 348 0.15 22.60 -48.84
C ARG A 348 -0.21 23.41 -50.09
N THR A 349 -0.31 24.73 -49.98
CA THR A 349 -0.32 25.64 -51.13
C THR A 349 1.13 25.92 -51.54
N GLY A 350 1.55 25.38 -52.68
CA GLY A 350 2.87 25.61 -53.25
C GLY A 350 3.06 27.05 -53.76
N PRO A 351 4.31 27.55 -53.85
CA PRO A 351 4.58 28.92 -54.30
C PRO A 351 4.33 29.08 -55.80
N LYS A 352 3.54 30.11 -56.15
CA LYS A 352 3.37 30.59 -57.54
C LYS A 352 4.70 31.13 -58.05
N GLN A 353 5.29 30.48 -59.06
CA GLN A 353 6.40 31.03 -59.84
C GLN A 353 5.92 32.26 -60.63
N ALA A 354 6.67 33.36 -60.53
CA ALA A 354 6.48 34.56 -61.33
C ALA A 354 7.12 34.39 -62.71
N VAL A 355 6.36 34.69 -63.77
CA VAL A 355 6.82 34.70 -65.17
C VAL A 355 7.50 36.05 -65.45
N PRO A 356 8.70 36.09 -66.06
CA PRO A 356 9.36 37.34 -66.41
C PRO A 356 8.78 37.95 -67.70
N SER A 357 8.59 39.28 -67.69
CA SER A 357 8.11 40.08 -68.82
C SER A 357 9.08 40.11 -70.01
N PRO A 358 8.58 40.20 -71.26
CA PRO A 358 9.43 40.25 -72.44
C PRO A 358 10.05 41.64 -72.64
N VAL A 359 11.36 41.63 -72.91
CA VAL A 359 12.13 42.78 -73.39
C VAL A 359 11.72 43.07 -74.84
N GLN A 360 11.38 44.32 -75.15
CA GLN A 360 11.24 44.81 -76.53
C GLN A 360 12.45 45.69 -76.89
N PRO A 361 12.84 45.72 -78.19
CA PRO A 361 14.13 46.23 -78.67
C PRO A 361 14.30 47.75 -78.61
#